data_AF-A0A924AVP2-F1
#
_entry.id   AF-A0A924AVP2-F1
#
_cell.length_a   1.000
_cell.length_b   1.000
_cell.length_c   1.000
_cell.angle_alpha   90.00
_cell.angle_beta   90.00
_cell.angle_gamma   90.00
#
_symmetry.space_group_name_H-M   'P 1'
#
loop_
_entity.id
_entity.type
_entity.pdbx_description
1 polymer ?
#
loop_
_entity_poly.entity_id
_entity_poly.type
_entity_poly.pdbx_seq_one_letter_code
_entity_poly.pdbx_strand_id
1 'polypeptide(L)'
;FMQPTLPGVFEDNYIHAVNGSLWTLKIEIMFYLSVPIIMYVTRFIKRDIVFILLYCASVFYLYFMLYMSKENGNALFETFAKQLPGQLMYFTCGALIYYHFDKFSKIPFWILIPASIVYFISLRYHLYILLPVCLSAILFPLAFAKIPLHLSSIAKIDISYGLYLFHYPVIQVFCDKSFFDGNKVFAFMSFTIVIFLISYGSWMLIEKRFIHRK
;
A
#
# COMPACT_ATOMS: atom_id res chain seq x y z
N PHE A 1 10.16 9.40 4.89
CA PHE A 1 11.02 10.60 4.97
C PHE A 1 11.81 10.55 6.26
N MET A 2 12.96 11.23 6.36
CA MET A 2 13.75 11.29 7.60
C MET A 2 13.13 12.25 8.63
N GLN A 3 12.30 13.19 8.17
CA GLN A 3 11.62 14.15 9.02
C GLN A 3 10.10 14.03 8.82
N PRO A 4 9.41 13.31 9.72
CA PRO A 4 7.98 13.05 9.62
C PRO A 4 7.10 14.20 10.16
N THR A 5 7.69 15.06 10.98
CA THR A 5 7.04 16.14 11.74
C THR A 5 7.34 17.51 11.13
N LEU A 6 6.47 18.48 11.40
CA LEU A 6 6.73 19.89 11.14
C LEU A 6 6.63 20.65 12.47
N PRO A 7 7.57 21.56 12.78
CA PRO A 7 7.49 22.38 13.98
C PRO A 7 6.16 23.16 14.03
N GLY A 8 5.48 23.11 15.17
CA GLY A 8 4.20 23.77 15.42
C GLY A 8 2.97 23.07 14.81
N VAL A 9 3.10 21.86 14.28
CA VAL A 9 1.99 21.11 13.67
C VAL A 9 1.83 19.74 14.33
N PHE A 10 0.68 19.52 15.00
CA PHE A 10 0.32 18.25 15.65
C PHE A 10 1.32 17.77 16.72
N GLU A 11 2.04 18.69 17.36
CA GLU A 11 3.01 18.37 18.41
C GLU A 11 2.35 17.75 19.65
N ASP A 12 1.08 18.08 19.93
CA ASP A 12 0.34 17.53 21.05
C ASP A 12 -0.43 16.24 20.71
N ASN A 13 -0.45 15.83 19.43
CA ASN A 13 -1.13 14.60 19.02
C ASN A 13 -0.32 13.36 19.39
N TYR A 14 -1.01 12.23 19.64
CA TYR A 14 -0.37 10.94 19.92
C TYR A 14 0.63 10.50 18.83
N ILE A 15 0.37 10.86 17.57
CA ILE A 15 1.31 10.68 16.47
C ILE A 15 1.58 12.05 15.84
N HIS A 16 2.81 12.52 15.94
CA HIS A 16 3.24 13.83 15.44
C HIS A 16 3.47 13.90 13.91
N ALA A 17 3.36 12.76 13.21
CA ALA A 17 3.52 12.72 11.77
C ALA A 17 2.43 13.55 11.09
N VAL A 18 2.79 14.45 10.18
CA VAL A 18 1.82 15.32 9.51
C VAL A 18 0.99 14.56 8.48
N ASN A 19 1.66 13.72 7.69
CA ASN A 19 1.02 12.87 6.71
C ASN A 19 1.81 11.57 6.50
N GLY A 20 1.33 10.48 7.09
CA GLY A 20 1.95 9.17 6.93
C GLY A 20 1.78 8.56 5.55
N SER A 21 0.73 8.92 4.80
CA SER A 21 0.50 8.36 3.46
C SER A 21 1.52 8.85 2.45
N LEU A 22 1.95 10.12 2.54
CA LEU A 22 3.03 10.65 1.69
C LEU A 22 4.32 9.83 1.76
N TRP A 23 4.54 9.06 2.84
CA TRP A 23 5.78 8.30 2.99
C TRP A 23 5.78 7.03 2.15
N THR A 24 4.61 6.46 1.85
CA THR A 24 4.49 5.31 0.96
C THR A 24 4.48 5.75 -0.51
N LEU A 25 4.06 6.98 -0.82
CA LEU A 25 4.14 7.57 -2.17
C LEU A 25 5.56 7.58 -2.73
N LYS A 26 6.57 7.80 -1.87
CA LYS A 26 7.98 7.71 -2.29
C LYS A 26 8.31 6.33 -2.86
N ILE A 27 7.86 5.26 -2.20
CA ILE A 27 8.12 3.89 -2.63
C ILE A 27 7.41 3.63 -3.97
N GLU A 28 6.20 4.14 -4.14
CA GLU A 28 5.45 4.06 -5.39
C GLU A 28 6.20 4.71 -6.57
N ILE A 29 6.71 5.93 -6.39
CA ILE A 29 7.55 6.61 -7.40
C ILE A 29 8.78 5.76 -7.74
N MET A 30 9.44 5.20 -6.74
CA MET A 30 10.59 4.34 -6.98
C MET A 30 10.22 3.03 -7.68
N PHE A 31 9.01 2.47 -7.47
CA PHE A 31 8.52 1.35 -8.27
C PHE A 31 8.40 1.75 -9.74
N TYR A 32 7.79 2.90 -10.04
CA TYR A 32 7.69 3.38 -11.42
C TYR A 32 9.06 3.53 -12.10
N LEU A 33 10.07 4.01 -11.36
CA LEU A 33 11.45 4.09 -11.86
C LEU A 33 12.10 2.71 -12.02
N SER A 34 11.75 1.73 -11.17
CA SER A 34 12.29 0.38 -11.24
C SER A 34 11.77 -0.43 -12.42
N VAL A 35 10.52 -0.20 -12.85
CA VAL A 35 9.87 -0.94 -13.94
C VAL A 35 10.69 -0.96 -15.24
N PRO A 36 11.14 0.16 -15.83
CA PRO A 36 11.92 0.12 -17.07
C PRO A 36 13.23 -0.66 -16.91
N ILE A 37 13.87 -0.58 -15.74
CA ILE A 37 15.10 -1.32 -15.42
C ILE A 37 14.81 -2.82 -15.37
N ILE A 38 13.78 -3.23 -14.62
CA ILE A 38 13.36 -4.64 -14.52
C ILE A 38 13.03 -5.18 -15.92
N MET A 39 12.23 -4.44 -16.69
CA MET A 39 11.84 -4.85 -18.04
C MET A 39 13.03 -4.93 -19.00
N TYR A 40 14.01 -4.03 -18.88
CA TYR A 40 15.25 -4.13 -19.66
C TYR A 40 16.01 -5.42 -19.34
N VAL A 41 16.15 -5.79 -18.07
CA VAL A 41 16.82 -7.04 -17.64
C VAL A 41 16.10 -8.29 -18.17
N THR A 42 14.77 -8.27 -18.23
CA THR A 42 13.99 -9.39 -18.80
C THR A 42 14.24 -9.67 -20.29
N ARG A 43 14.97 -8.80 -20.99
CA ARG A 43 15.44 -9.06 -22.36
C ARG A 43 16.59 -10.06 -22.43
N PHE A 44 17.36 -10.18 -21.34
CA PHE A 44 18.54 -11.06 -21.26
C PHE A 44 18.27 -12.34 -20.47
N ILE A 45 17.37 -12.28 -19.49
CA ILE A 45 17.04 -13.40 -18.60
C ILE A 45 15.54 -13.67 -18.69
N LYS A 46 15.13 -14.95 -18.64
CA LYS A 46 13.71 -15.32 -18.62
C LYS A 46 12.97 -14.56 -17.53
N ARG A 47 11.86 -13.93 -17.90
CA ARG A 47 11.06 -13.06 -17.03
C ARG A 47 10.75 -13.66 -15.66
N ASP A 48 10.28 -14.91 -15.62
CA ASP A 48 9.92 -15.58 -14.37
C ASP A 48 11.12 -15.69 -13.42
N ILE A 49 12.31 -15.97 -13.96
CA ILE A 49 13.57 -16.03 -13.19
C ILE A 49 13.89 -14.64 -12.61
N VAL A 50 13.76 -13.57 -13.40
CA VAL A 50 14.03 -12.20 -12.94
C VAL A 50 13.14 -11.85 -11.75
N PHE A 51 11.83 -12.07 -11.85
CA PHE A 51 10.92 -11.73 -10.76
C PHE A 51 11.10 -12.63 -9.52
N ILE A 52 11.41 -13.92 -9.69
CA ILE A 52 11.74 -14.82 -8.57
C ILE A 52 13.02 -14.36 -7.86
N LEU A 53 14.07 -14.02 -8.62
CA LEU A 53 15.31 -13.50 -8.04
C LEU A 53 15.09 -12.19 -7.29
N LEU A 54 14.33 -11.25 -7.86
CA LEU A 54 13.97 -10.00 -7.20
C LEU A 54 13.14 -10.24 -5.93
N TYR A 55 12.22 -11.20 -5.96
CA TYR A 55 11.45 -11.60 -4.80
C TYR A 55 12.37 -12.12 -3.68
N CYS A 56 13.23 -13.09 -3.99
CA CYS A 56 14.18 -13.66 -3.05
C CYS A 56 15.15 -12.61 -2.50
N ALA A 57 15.68 -11.73 -3.37
CA ALA A 57 16.59 -10.65 -2.97
C ALA A 57 15.90 -9.63 -2.06
N SER A 58 14.65 -9.27 -2.35
CA SER A 58 13.83 -8.38 -1.51
C SER A 58 13.59 -8.98 -0.13
N VAL A 59 13.22 -10.27 -0.07
CA VAL A 59 12.99 -10.99 1.18
C VAL A 59 14.28 -11.08 1.99
N PHE A 60 15.39 -11.45 1.34
CA PHE A 60 16.71 -11.51 1.97
C PHE A 60 17.10 -10.16 2.56
N TYR A 61 16.99 -9.08 1.79
CA TYR A 61 17.28 -7.72 2.25
C TYR A 61 16.43 -7.33 3.46
N LEU A 62 15.13 -7.63 3.44
CA LEU A 62 14.23 -7.33 4.54
C LEU A 62 14.67 -8.06 5.81
N TYR A 63 14.91 -9.38 5.76
CA TYR A 63 15.36 -10.13 6.93
C TYR A 63 16.75 -9.69 7.40
N PHE A 64 17.66 -9.38 6.48
CA PHE A 64 18.98 -8.85 6.81
C PHE A 64 18.88 -7.52 7.59
N MET A 65 18.05 -6.58 7.12
CA MET A 65 17.85 -5.31 7.81
C MET A 65 17.15 -5.47 9.17
N LEU A 66 16.17 -6.36 9.27
CA LEU A 66 15.54 -6.66 10.57
C LEU A 66 16.52 -7.31 11.56
N TYR A 67 17.40 -8.18 11.07
CA TYR A 67 18.48 -8.75 11.88
C TYR A 67 19.44 -7.65 12.37
N MET A 68 19.88 -6.76 11.48
CA MET A 68 20.73 -5.62 11.83
C MET A 68 20.07 -4.65 12.84
N SER A 69 18.74 -4.49 12.77
CA SER A 69 17.97 -3.73 13.76
C SER A 69 18.08 -4.36 15.14
N LYS A 70 17.87 -5.68 15.22
CA LYS A 70 17.90 -6.43 16.47
C LYS A 70 19.29 -6.47 17.11
N GLU A 71 20.34 -6.64 16.31
CA GLU A 71 21.72 -6.70 16.81
C GLU A 71 22.23 -5.33 17.29
N ASN A 72 21.95 -4.25 16.54
CA ASN A 72 22.46 -2.92 16.89
C ASN A 72 21.52 -2.10 17.76
N GLY A 73 20.28 -2.57 17.99
CA GLY A 73 19.23 -1.83 18.70
C GLY A 73 18.78 -0.55 17.99
N ASN A 74 19.08 -0.40 16.70
CA ASN A 74 18.84 0.84 15.95
C ASN A 74 17.62 0.71 15.02
N ALA A 75 16.54 1.41 15.39
CA ALA A 75 15.26 1.42 14.66
C ALA A 75 15.34 1.98 13.22
N LEU A 76 16.45 2.63 12.83
CA LEU A 76 16.69 3.02 11.44
C LEU A 76 16.75 1.82 10.50
N PHE A 77 17.32 0.68 10.94
CA PHE A 77 17.38 -0.52 10.12
C PHE A 77 15.99 -1.10 9.83
N GLU A 78 15.08 -1.07 10.80
CA GLU A 78 13.66 -1.41 10.58
C GLU A 78 12.99 -0.47 9.57
N THR A 79 13.32 0.81 9.61
CA THR A 79 12.81 1.77 8.63
C THR A 79 13.33 1.43 7.24
N PHE A 80 14.62 1.11 7.10
CA PHE A 80 15.22 0.70 5.82
C PHE A 80 14.71 -0.65 5.31
N ALA A 81 14.39 -1.60 6.19
CA ALA A 81 13.75 -2.86 5.83
C ALA A 81 12.41 -2.65 5.11
N LYS A 82 11.69 -1.57 5.48
CA LYS A 82 10.40 -1.18 4.90
C LYS A 82 10.54 -0.27 3.67
N GLN A 83 11.74 0.11 3.27
CA GLN A 83 12.00 0.83 2.01
C GLN A 83 12.33 -0.15 0.88
N LEU A 84 12.58 0.35 -0.33
CA LEU A 84 13.19 -0.46 -1.37
C LEU A 84 14.64 -0.82 -1.03
N PRO A 85 15.08 -2.05 -1.32
CA PRO A 85 14.36 -3.10 -2.05
C PRO A 85 13.38 -3.95 -1.22
N GLY A 86 13.31 -3.81 0.11
CA GLY A 86 12.53 -4.70 1.00
C GLY A 86 11.03 -4.84 0.69
N GLN A 87 10.42 -3.83 0.06
CA GLN A 87 9.00 -3.90 -0.38
C GLN A 87 8.82 -4.46 -1.81
N LEU A 88 9.89 -4.73 -2.57
CA LEU A 88 9.80 -5.26 -3.94
C LEU A 88 9.06 -6.58 -4.01
N MET A 89 9.17 -7.42 -2.99
CA MET A 89 8.50 -8.72 -2.93
C MET A 89 6.98 -8.62 -3.14
N TYR A 90 6.33 -7.55 -2.69
CA TYR A 90 4.90 -7.31 -2.92
C TYR A 90 4.63 -6.99 -4.39
N PHE A 91 5.42 -6.08 -4.97
CA PHE A 91 5.31 -5.70 -6.37
C PHE A 91 5.59 -6.89 -7.31
N THR A 92 6.67 -7.63 -7.07
CA THR A 92 7.07 -8.74 -7.94
C THR A 92 6.10 -9.92 -7.86
N CYS A 93 5.53 -10.21 -6.69
CA CYS A 93 4.52 -11.25 -6.54
C CYS A 93 3.24 -10.92 -7.33
N GLY A 94 2.72 -9.69 -7.19
CA GLY A 94 1.58 -9.22 -7.95
C GLY A 94 1.85 -9.19 -9.46
N ALA A 95 3.02 -8.71 -9.87
CA ALA A 95 3.43 -8.69 -11.27
C ALA A 95 3.52 -10.10 -11.89
N LEU A 96 4.11 -11.07 -11.17
CA LEU A 96 4.17 -12.47 -11.60
C LEU A 96 2.78 -13.07 -11.80
N ILE A 97 1.87 -12.83 -10.86
CA ILE A 97 0.49 -13.34 -10.94
C ILE A 97 -0.24 -12.73 -12.14
N TYR A 98 -0.09 -11.41 -12.35
CA TYR A 98 -0.65 -10.74 -13.52
C TYR A 98 -0.05 -11.26 -14.83
N TYR A 99 1.24 -11.55 -14.88
CA TYR A 99 1.87 -12.13 -16.07
C TYR A 99 1.40 -13.55 -16.40
N HIS A 100 0.92 -14.29 -15.41
CA HIS A 100 0.33 -15.62 -15.57
C HIS A 100 -1.19 -15.55 -15.32
N PHE A 101 -1.83 -14.44 -15.74
CA PHE A 101 -3.25 -14.16 -15.52
C PHE A 101 -4.16 -15.34 -15.87
N ASP A 102 -3.95 -16.00 -17.01
CA ASP A 102 -4.79 -17.12 -17.47
C ASP A 102 -4.78 -18.33 -16.53
N LYS A 103 -3.70 -18.50 -15.75
CA LYS A 103 -3.59 -19.56 -14.74
C LYS A 103 -4.26 -19.12 -13.44
N PHE A 104 -3.95 -17.90 -12.99
CA PHE A 104 -4.39 -17.41 -11.68
C PHE A 104 -5.85 -16.90 -11.68
N SER A 105 -6.41 -16.49 -12.82
CA SER A 105 -7.83 -16.10 -12.97
C SER A 105 -8.80 -17.25 -12.71
N LYS A 106 -8.30 -18.48 -12.74
CA LYS A 106 -9.06 -19.69 -12.43
C LYS A 106 -9.05 -20.04 -10.95
N ILE A 107 -8.33 -19.28 -10.10
CA ILE A 107 -8.32 -19.52 -8.66
C ILE A 107 -9.74 -19.29 -8.12
N PRO A 108 -10.31 -20.27 -7.41
CA PRO A 108 -11.64 -20.14 -6.83
C PRO A 108 -11.63 -19.23 -5.57
N PHE A 109 -12.75 -18.54 -5.33
CA PHE A 109 -12.93 -17.65 -4.17
C PHE A 109 -12.75 -18.32 -2.81
N TRP A 110 -12.93 -19.64 -2.70
CA TRP A 110 -12.74 -20.31 -1.42
C TRP A 110 -11.29 -20.21 -0.92
N ILE A 111 -10.31 -19.90 -1.79
CA ILE A 111 -8.91 -19.66 -1.41
C ILE A 111 -8.76 -18.50 -0.41
N LEU A 112 -9.73 -17.57 -0.38
CA LEU A 112 -9.68 -16.39 0.50
C LEU A 112 -9.57 -16.79 1.97
N ILE A 113 -10.24 -17.87 2.37
CA ILE A 113 -10.24 -18.35 3.76
C ILE A 113 -8.85 -18.86 4.18
N PRO A 114 -8.27 -19.89 3.53
CA PRO A 114 -6.93 -20.36 3.89
C PRO A 114 -5.87 -19.27 3.67
N ALA A 115 -5.96 -18.44 2.62
CA ALA A 115 -5.01 -17.35 2.43
C ALA A 115 -5.07 -16.30 3.56
N SER A 116 -6.27 -15.98 4.06
CA SER A 116 -6.44 -15.09 5.21
C SER A 116 -5.91 -15.70 6.50
N ILE A 117 -6.16 -16.99 6.74
CA ILE A 117 -5.61 -17.71 7.90
C ILE A 117 -4.08 -17.69 7.87
N VAL A 118 -3.48 -18.06 6.74
CA VAL A 118 -2.01 -18.04 6.58
C VAL A 118 -1.47 -16.61 6.68
N TYR A 119 -2.19 -15.60 6.19
CA TYR A 119 -1.81 -14.19 6.36
C TYR A 119 -1.72 -13.79 7.83
N PHE A 120 -2.76 -14.07 8.64
CA PHE A 120 -2.75 -13.73 10.07
C PHE A 120 -1.69 -14.53 10.85
N ILE A 121 -1.49 -15.81 10.53
CA ILE A 121 -0.39 -16.61 11.09
C ILE A 121 0.96 -15.98 10.72
N SER A 122 1.14 -15.59 9.46
CA SER A 122 2.38 -14.99 8.98
C SER A 122 2.68 -13.66 9.66
N LEU A 123 1.65 -12.84 9.94
CA LEU A 123 1.81 -11.63 10.75
C LEU A 123 2.24 -11.95 12.19
N ARG A 124 1.62 -12.96 12.82
CA ARG A 124 1.93 -13.34 14.21
C ARG A 124 3.35 -13.87 14.38
N TYR A 125 3.85 -14.64 13.41
CA TYR A 125 5.17 -15.28 13.46
C TYR A 125 6.24 -14.55 12.62
N HIS A 126 5.97 -13.34 12.13
CA HIS A 126 6.92 -12.55 11.33
C HIS A 126 7.42 -13.30 10.06
N LEU A 127 6.55 -14.10 9.44
CA LEU A 127 6.83 -14.82 8.19
C LEU A 127 6.62 -13.90 6.98
N TYR A 128 7.43 -12.85 6.88
CA TYR A 128 7.35 -11.82 5.84
C TYR A 128 7.42 -12.39 4.41
N ILE A 129 8.10 -13.52 4.22
CA ILE A 129 8.17 -14.22 2.93
C ILE A 129 6.80 -14.74 2.44
N LEU A 130 5.83 -14.97 3.33
CA LEU A 130 4.50 -15.47 2.93
C LEU A 130 3.49 -14.33 2.73
N LEU A 131 3.74 -13.15 3.29
CA LEU A 131 2.78 -12.04 3.23
C LEU A 131 2.43 -11.61 1.80
N PRO A 132 3.39 -11.41 0.86
CA PRO A 132 3.07 -11.07 -0.52
C PRO A 132 2.22 -12.13 -1.22
N VAL A 133 2.52 -13.41 -0.97
CA VAL A 133 1.79 -14.53 -1.57
C VAL A 133 0.36 -14.57 -1.05
N CYS A 134 0.18 -14.45 0.26
CA CYS A 134 -1.16 -14.45 0.86
C CYS A 134 -1.97 -13.23 0.42
N LEU A 135 -1.38 -12.02 0.45
CA LEU A 135 -2.05 -10.81 -0.02
C LEU A 135 -2.43 -10.93 -1.49
N SER A 136 -1.56 -11.44 -2.35
CA SER A 136 -1.88 -11.60 -3.76
C SER A 136 -2.97 -12.66 -3.98
N ALA A 137 -2.96 -13.76 -3.21
CA ALA A 137 -4.01 -14.77 -3.24
C ALA A 137 -5.37 -14.26 -2.72
N ILE A 138 -5.37 -13.25 -1.84
CA ILE A 138 -6.59 -12.59 -1.35
C ILE A 138 -7.09 -11.56 -2.37
N LEU A 139 -6.20 -10.65 -2.79
CA LEU A 139 -6.55 -9.49 -3.60
C LEU A 139 -6.90 -9.88 -5.04
N PHE A 140 -6.20 -10.87 -5.62
CA PHE A 140 -6.38 -11.18 -7.04
C PHE A 140 -7.78 -11.75 -7.35
N PRO A 141 -8.33 -12.74 -6.62
CA PRO A 141 -9.71 -13.19 -6.83
C PRO A 141 -10.74 -12.09 -6.55
N LEU A 142 -10.50 -11.21 -5.56
CA LEU A 142 -11.40 -10.10 -5.25
C LEU A 142 -11.42 -9.02 -6.35
N ALA A 143 -10.24 -8.70 -6.92
CA ALA A 143 -10.10 -7.69 -7.95
C ALA A 143 -10.68 -8.14 -9.30
N PHE A 144 -10.50 -9.42 -9.65
CA PHE A 144 -10.98 -9.99 -10.93
C PHE A 144 -12.26 -10.79 -10.79
N ALA A 145 -12.88 -10.71 -9.62
CA ALA A 145 -14.22 -11.18 -9.36
C ALA A 145 -15.19 -10.64 -10.41
N LYS A 146 -15.90 -11.53 -11.11
CA LYS A 146 -17.08 -11.12 -11.91
C LYS A 146 -18.23 -10.81 -10.95
N ILE A 147 -18.12 -9.74 -10.18
CA ILE A 147 -19.21 -9.29 -9.31
C ILE A 147 -20.22 -8.58 -10.22
N PRO A 148 -21.50 -8.99 -10.25
CA PRO A 148 -22.55 -8.37 -11.05
C PRO A 148 -23.00 -7.04 -10.44
N LEU A 149 -22.04 -6.17 -10.13
CA LEU A 149 -22.28 -4.84 -9.60
C LEU A 149 -22.30 -3.86 -10.77
N HIS A 150 -23.45 -3.21 -10.99
CA HIS A 150 -23.64 -2.19 -12.02
C HIS A 150 -22.97 -0.86 -11.61
N LEU A 151 -21.68 -0.90 -11.24
CA LEU A 151 -20.90 0.24 -10.78
C LEU A 151 -20.29 1.06 -11.92
N SER A 152 -20.67 0.83 -13.18
CA SER A 152 -20.04 1.42 -14.37
C SER A 152 -20.01 2.95 -14.39
N SER A 153 -20.95 3.62 -13.71
CA SER A 153 -20.97 5.08 -13.57
C SER A 153 -20.07 5.57 -12.43
N ILE A 154 -20.05 4.86 -11.29
CA ILE A 154 -19.22 5.19 -10.11
C ILE A 154 -17.74 4.89 -10.39
N ALA A 155 -17.44 3.86 -11.17
CA ALA A 155 -16.09 3.51 -11.60
C ALA A 155 -15.40 4.59 -12.44
N LYS A 156 -16.15 5.56 -12.98
CA LYS A 156 -15.58 6.73 -13.69
C LYS A 156 -15.09 7.81 -12.74
N ILE A 157 -15.37 7.71 -11.44
CA ILE A 157 -14.99 8.67 -10.42
C ILE A 157 -13.86 8.04 -9.61
N ASP A 158 -12.62 8.41 -9.89
CA ASP A 158 -11.47 7.89 -9.16
C ASP A 158 -11.15 8.76 -7.95
N ILE A 159 -11.93 8.56 -6.87
CA ILE A 159 -11.66 9.23 -5.59
C ILE A 159 -10.55 8.55 -4.78
N SER A 160 -10.04 7.40 -5.23
CA SER A 160 -9.17 6.55 -4.43
C SER A 160 -7.86 7.26 -4.06
N TYR A 161 -7.31 8.03 -5.00
CA TYR A 161 -6.12 8.84 -4.80
C TYR A 161 -6.36 9.96 -3.78
N GLY A 162 -7.47 10.70 -3.90
CA GLY A 162 -7.87 11.72 -2.93
C GLY A 162 -8.03 11.13 -1.52
N LEU A 163 -8.71 9.99 -1.40
CA LEU A 163 -8.87 9.30 -0.11
C LEU A 163 -7.50 8.96 0.49
N TYR A 164 -6.60 8.41 -0.32
CA TYR A 164 -5.24 8.07 0.10
C TYR A 164 -4.42 9.31 0.53
N LEU A 165 -4.57 10.45 -0.14
CA LEU A 165 -3.82 11.66 0.19
C LEU A 165 -4.36 12.40 1.43
N PHE A 166 -5.68 12.53 1.54
CA PHE A 166 -6.33 13.41 2.50
C PHE A 166 -6.76 12.73 3.80
N HIS A 167 -6.87 11.39 3.86
CA HIS A 167 -7.33 10.74 5.09
C HIS A 167 -6.46 11.07 6.30
N TYR A 168 -5.13 11.01 6.13
CA TYR A 168 -4.20 11.13 7.25
C TYR A 168 -4.21 12.55 7.87
N PRO A 169 -4.05 13.63 7.09
CA PRO A 169 -4.11 14.98 7.66
C PRO A 169 -5.47 15.32 8.26
N VAL A 170 -6.57 14.87 7.65
CA VAL A 170 -7.91 15.11 8.21
C VAL A 170 -8.07 14.42 9.56
N ILE A 171 -7.66 13.16 9.68
CA ILE A 171 -7.68 12.45 10.98
C ILE A 171 -6.81 13.18 12.01
N GLN A 172 -5.63 13.68 11.63
CA GLN A 172 -4.75 14.44 12.52
C GLN A 172 -5.38 15.75 13.01
N VAL A 173 -6.10 16.49 12.15
CA VAL A 173 -6.85 17.69 12.58
C VAL A 173 -7.96 17.33 13.56
N PHE A 174 -8.66 16.21 13.36
CA PHE A 174 -9.70 15.76 14.30
C PHE A 174 -9.12 15.34 15.65
N CYS A 175 -7.93 14.72 15.67
CA CYS A 175 -7.19 14.43 16.89
C CYS A 175 -6.76 15.73 17.61
N ASP A 176 -6.20 16.68 16.88
CA ASP A 176 -5.69 17.96 17.41
C ASP A 176 -6.81 18.81 18.04
N LYS A 177 -8.01 18.74 17.47
CA LYS A 177 -9.19 19.44 17.98
C LYS A 177 -10.00 18.65 19.01
N SER A 178 -9.44 17.58 19.58
CA SER A 178 -10.10 16.77 20.61
C SER A 178 -11.50 16.25 20.21
N PHE A 179 -11.79 16.09 18.91
CA PHE A 179 -13.10 15.63 18.44
C PHE A 179 -13.41 14.20 18.91
N PHE A 180 -12.38 13.42 19.22
CA PHE A 180 -12.50 12.04 19.71
C PHE A 180 -12.75 11.91 21.22
N ASP A 181 -12.67 13.01 21.98
CA ASP A 181 -12.90 13.01 23.43
C ASP A 181 -14.40 12.90 23.77
N GLY A 182 -15.26 13.28 22.82
CA GLY A 182 -16.71 13.11 22.90
C GLY A 182 -17.19 11.75 22.36
N ASN A 183 -18.21 11.77 21.50
CA ASN A 183 -18.73 10.55 20.88
C ASN A 183 -17.81 10.09 19.73
N LYS A 184 -17.04 9.03 19.98
CA LYS A 184 -16.10 8.44 19.01
C LYS A 184 -16.78 7.99 17.71
N VAL A 185 -18.02 7.50 17.76
CA VAL A 185 -18.77 7.11 16.56
C VAL A 185 -19.12 8.34 15.72
N PHE A 186 -19.55 9.42 16.38
CA PHE A 186 -19.81 10.68 15.70
C PHE A 186 -18.53 11.27 15.07
N ALA A 187 -17.41 11.25 15.79
CA ALA A 187 -16.12 11.67 15.26
C ALA A 187 -15.72 10.83 14.04
N PHE A 188 -15.90 9.50 14.12
CA PHE A 188 -15.61 8.57 13.03
C PHE A 188 -16.42 8.87 11.77
N MET A 189 -17.75 9.00 11.91
CA MET A 189 -18.63 9.35 10.80
C MET A 189 -18.27 10.71 10.22
N SER A 190 -18.00 11.70 11.07
CA SER A 190 -17.69 13.08 10.67
C SER A 190 -16.41 13.16 9.85
N PHE A 191 -15.29 12.60 10.33
CA PHE A 191 -14.04 12.65 9.57
C PHE A 191 -14.17 11.86 8.26
N THR A 192 -14.88 10.73 8.27
CA THR A 192 -15.08 9.91 7.08
C THR A 192 -15.81 10.71 5.99
N ILE A 193 -16.90 11.38 6.36
CA ILE A 193 -17.66 12.25 5.44
C ILE A 193 -16.78 13.37 4.90
N VAL A 194 -16.01 14.05 5.77
CA VAL A 194 -15.11 15.13 5.36
C VAL A 194 -14.06 14.63 4.36
N ILE A 195 -13.44 13.48 4.61
CA ILE A 195 -12.47 12.87 3.69
C ILE A 195 -13.11 12.59 2.34
N PHE A 196 -14.30 11.98 2.31
CA PHE A 196 -15.01 11.71 1.06
C PHE A 196 -15.34 12.99 0.29
N LEU A 197 -15.82 14.04 0.98
CA LEU A 197 -16.15 15.33 0.35
C LEU A 197 -14.91 16.01 -0.24
N ILE A 198 -13.79 16.05 0.50
CA ILE A 198 -12.53 16.64 0.03
C ILE A 198 -11.99 15.83 -1.15
N SER A 199 -11.98 14.50 -1.06
CA SER A 199 -11.48 13.61 -2.11
C SER A 199 -12.31 13.73 -3.38
N TYR A 200 -13.63 13.81 -3.25
CA TYR A 200 -14.54 14.03 -4.36
C TYR A 200 -14.35 15.42 -4.98
N GLY A 201 -14.16 16.46 -4.15
CA GLY A 201 -13.82 17.81 -4.60
C GLY A 201 -12.50 17.87 -5.37
N SER A 202 -11.45 17.20 -4.87
CA SER A 202 -10.16 17.05 -5.55
C SER A 202 -10.33 16.44 -6.93
N TRP A 203 -11.06 15.32 -7.00
CA TRP A 203 -11.35 14.65 -8.27
C TRP A 203 -12.03 15.58 -9.27
N MET A 204 -13.12 16.25 -8.86
CA MET A 204 -13.90 17.10 -9.76
C MET A 204 -13.16 18.36 -10.23
N LEU A 205 -12.41 19.01 -9.33
CA LEU A 205 -11.81 20.32 -9.58
C LEU A 205 -10.42 20.24 -10.21
N ILE A 206 -9.68 19.18 -9.88
CA ILE A 206 -8.27 19.02 -10.26
C ILE A 206 -8.14 17.83 -11.19
N GLU A 207 -8.29 16.62 -10.68
CA GLU A 207 -7.82 15.39 -11.34
C GLU A 207 -8.56 15.12 -12.66
N LYS A 208 -9.89 15.26 -12.66
CA LYS A 208 -10.72 15.07 -13.86
C LYS A 208 -10.27 15.96 -15.03
N ARG A 209 -9.76 17.17 -14.75
CA ARG A 209 -9.32 18.13 -15.78
C ARG A 209 -7.98 17.75 -16.40
N PHE A 210 -7.08 17.14 -15.63
CA PHE A 210 -5.76 16.74 -16.12
C PHE A 210 -5.78 15.42 -16.88
N ILE A 211 -6.62 14.46 -16.47
CA ILE A 211 -6.74 13.16 -17.15
C ILE A 211 -7.29 13.30 -18.59
N HIS A 212 -8.09 14.32 -18.85
CA HIS A 212 -8.66 14.57 -20.19
C HIS A 212 -7.85 15.54 -21.05
N ARG A 213 -6.72 16.06 -20.56
CA ARG A 213 -5.78 16.82 -21.39
C ARG A 213 -4.88 15.82 -22.12
N LYS A 214 -5.24 15.55 -23.38
CA LYS A 214 -4.37 14.86 -24.35
C LYS A 214 -3.20 15.75 -24.74
#